data_AF-A0A559TBZ4-F1
#
_entry.id   AF-A0A559TBZ4-F1
#
_cell.length_a   1.000
_cell.length_b   1.000
_cell.length_c   1.000
_cell.angle_alpha   90.00
_cell.angle_beta   90.00
_cell.angle_gamma   90.00
#
_symmetry.space_group_name_H-M   'P 1'
#
loop_
_entity.id
_entity.type
_entity.pdbx_description
1 polymer ?
#
loop_
_entity_poly.entity_id
_entity_poly.type
_entity_poly.pdbx_seq_one_letter_code
_entity_poly.pdbx_strand_id
1 'polypeptide(L)'
;MSNPIYHIALQTIENQSTTLNAYAGNVLLVVNVASECGLTKQYEGLEKLYETWHEQGFDVLGFPSNEFLGQEPGSNEEILAFCRGTFGVKFPMFAKIEVNGANRHPLYQALIAAQPQAVAPEDSGFLARMISKGRAPKHTGDILWNFEKFLIGRDGGVIQRFSPDMTPEDPVLVEAVKQALAK
;
A
#
# COMPACT_ATOMS: atom_id res chain seq x y z
N MET A 1 -7.51 -0.75 -24.23
CA MET A 1 -6.60 -1.87 -23.91
C MET A 1 -6.47 -1.93 -22.40
N SER A 2 -6.41 -3.13 -21.80
CA SER A 2 -6.24 -3.27 -20.34
C SER A 2 -4.89 -2.67 -19.92
N ASN A 3 -4.84 -1.96 -18.78
CA ASN A 3 -3.61 -1.38 -18.26
C ASN A 3 -2.61 -2.50 -17.89
N PRO A 4 -1.32 -2.40 -18.28
CA PRO A 4 -0.33 -3.45 -18.00
C PRO A 4 -0.19 -3.81 -16.52
N ILE A 5 -0.50 -2.89 -15.60
CA ILE A 5 -0.41 -3.14 -14.15
C ILE A 5 -1.31 -4.30 -13.70
N TYR A 6 -2.42 -4.53 -14.40
CA TYR A 6 -3.35 -5.62 -14.08
C TYR A 6 -2.78 -7.01 -14.37
N HIS A 7 -1.75 -7.12 -15.20
CA HIS A 7 -1.18 -8.39 -15.63
C HIS A 7 0.15 -8.72 -14.96
N ILE A 8 0.61 -7.87 -14.03
CA ILE A 8 1.79 -8.16 -13.23
C ILE A 8 1.49 -9.36 -12.33
N ALA A 9 2.34 -10.38 -12.40
CA ALA A 9 2.24 -11.57 -11.57
C ALA A 9 2.39 -11.22 -10.09
N LEU A 10 1.52 -11.77 -9.26
CA LEU A 10 1.49 -11.61 -7.81
C LEU A 10 1.22 -12.96 -7.15
N GLN A 11 1.39 -12.99 -5.82
CA GLN A 11 0.94 -14.10 -4.99
C GLN A 11 0.07 -13.57 -3.87
N THR A 12 -1.06 -14.22 -3.58
CA THR A 12 -1.82 -13.95 -2.36
C THR A 12 -0.98 -14.32 -1.14
N ILE A 13 -1.39 -13.88 0.04
CA ILE A 13 -0.67 -14.22 1.28
C ILE A 13 -0.66 -15.74 1.54
N GLU A 14 -1.64 -16.49 1.03
CA GLU A 14 -1.67 -17.95 1.04
C GLU A 14 -0.83 -18.59 -0.08
N ASN A 15 0.02 -17.81 -0.75
CA ASN A 15 0.93 -18.21 -1.83
C ASN A 15 0.24 -18.68 -3.12
N GLN A 16 -1.01 -18.26 -3.37
CA GLN A 16 -1.71 -18.56 -4.62
C GLN A 16 -1.33 -17.56 -5.70
N SER A 17 -0.98 -18.05 -6.90
CA SER A 17 -0.69 -17.18 -8.05
C SER A 17 -1.90 -16.35 -8.44
N THR A 18 -1.72 -15.04 -8.60
CA THR A 18 -2.78 -14.10 -8.95
C THR A 18 -2.20 -12.91 -9.72
N THR A 19 -3.05 -11.92 -10.02
CA THR A 19 -2.69 -10.61 -10.60
C THR A 19 -3.68 -9.56 -10.10
N LEU A 20 -3.41 -8.26 -10.34
CA LEU A 20 -4.40 -7.22 -10.04
C LEU A 20 -5.64 -7.29 -10.94
N ASN A 21 -5.63 -8.06 -12.04
CA ASN A 21 -6.80 -8.25 -12.91
C ASN A 21 -8.01 -8.83 -12.16
N ALA A 22 -7.81 -9.51 -11.02
CA ALA A 22 -8.89 -9.96 -10.15
C ALA A 22 -9.74 -8.81 -9.57
N TYR A 23 -9.20 -7.59 -9.58
CA TYR A 23 -9.83 -6.36 -9.07
C TYR A 23 -10.05 -5.32 -10.18
N ALA A 24 -10.04 -5.75 -11.46
CA ALA A 24 -10.24 -4.83 -12.57
C ALA A 24 -11.60 -4.14 -12.49
N GLY A 25 -11.63 -2.82 -12.73
CA GLY A 25 -12.84 -2.00 -12.59
C GLY A 25 -13.07 -1.43 -11.19
N ASN A 26 -12.34 -1.88 -10.17
CA ASN A 26 -12.36 -1.30 -8.83
C ASN A 26 -11.29 -0.21 -8.68
N VAL A 27 -11.54 0.72 -7.77
CA VAL A 27 -10.53 1.65 -7.25
C VAL A 27 -9.68 0.90 -6.23
N LEU A 28 -8.36 0.93 -6.36
CA LEU A 28 -7.46 0.15 -5.51
C LEU A 28 -6.59 1.07 -4.66
N LEU A 29 -6.50 0.80 -3.36
CA LEU A 29 -5.51 1.39 -2.47
C LEU A 29 -4.44 0.34 -2.14
N VAL A 30 -3.31 0.40 -2.84
CA VAL A 30 -2.17 -0.49 -2.62
C VAL A 30 -1.30 0.06 -1.49
N VAL A 31 -1.02 -0.76 -0.48
CA VAL A 31 -0.27 -0.33 0.72
C VAL A 31 0.84 -1.31 1.05
N ASN A 32 2.09 -0.85 1.20
CA ASN A 32 3.12 -1.70 1.81
C ASN A 32 2.94 -1.69 3.33
N VAL A 33 2.78 -2.85 3.95
CA VAL A 33 2.39 -2.95 5.37
C VAL A 33 3.43 -3.66 6.21
N ALA A 34 3.36 -3.44 7.52
CA ALA A 34 4.18 -4.11 8.52
C ALA A 34 3.48 -4.22 9.88
N SER A 35 3.86 -5.23 10.67
CA SER A 35 3.25 -5.72 11.89
C SER A 35 3.95 -5.17 13.13
N GLU A 36 5.26 -4.91 13.03
CA GLU A 36 6.08 -4.36 14.13
C GLU A 36 6.50 -2.92 13.86
N CYS A 37 5.59 -2.12 13.29
CA CYS A 37 5.83 -0.73 12.95
C CYS A 37 5.10 0.22 13.92
N GLY A 38 5.69 1.40 14.17
CA GLY A 38 4.99 2.47 14.91
C GLY A 38 3.73 2.98 14.19
N LEU A 39 3.58 2.67 12.90
CA LEU A 39 2.41 3.01 12.08
C LEU A 39 1.41 1.85 11.95
N THR A 40 1.66 0.69 12.58
CA THR A 40 0.82 -0.51 12.44
C THR A 40 -0.65 -0.28 12.84
N LYS A 41 -0.93 0.67 13.73
CA LYS A 41 -2.31 1.06 14.07
C LYS A 41 -3.14 1.54 12.87
N GLN A 42 -2.50 1.93 11.76
CA GLN A 42 -3.21 2.29 10.54
C GLN A 42 -4.01 1.13 9.92
N TYR A 43 -3.76 -0.13 10.30
CA TYR A 43 -4.62 -1.24 9.89
C TYR A 43 -6.09 -1.01 10.25
N GLU A 44 -6.40 -0.41 11.41
CA GLU A 44 -7.78 -0.10 11.82
C GLU A 44 -8.45 0.86 10.83
N GLY A 45 -7.74 1.92 10.45
CA GLY A 45 -8.23 2.90 9.49
C GLY A 45 -8.36 2.32 8.08
N LEU A 46 -7.41 1.51 7.65
CA LEU A 46 -7.45 0.82 6.36
C LEU A 46 -8.63 -0.15 6.27
N GLU A 47 -8.87 -0.92 7.33
CA GLU A 47 -10.02 -1.81 7.40
C GLU A 47 -11.33 -1.03 7.37
N LYS A 48 -11.43 0.05 8.13
CA LYS A 48 -12.61 0.92 8.10
C LYS A 48 -12.88 1.51 6.71
N LEU A 49 -11.84 1.97 6.00
CA LEU A 49 -11.97 2.44 4.62
C LEU A 49 -12.49 1.32 3.70
N TYR A 50 -11.92 0.12 3.83
CA TYR A 50 -12.33 -1.05 3.07
C TYR A 50 -13.81 -1.36 3.32
N GLU A 51 -14.23 -1.54 4.57
CA GLU A 51 -15.63 -1.82 4.91
C GLU A 51 -16.59 -0.72 4.42
N THR A 52 -16.16 0.54 4.43
CA THR A 52 -17.01 1.67 4.03
C THR A 52 -17.32 1.68 2.53
N TRP A 53 -16.35 1.33 1.69
CA TRP A 53 -16.46 1.52 0.23
C TRP A 53 -16.32 0.25 -0.59
N HIS A 54 -16.07 -0.92 0.02
CA HIS A 54 -15.85 -2.16 -0.73
C HIS A 54 -17.01 -2.50 -1.66
N GLU A 55 -18.25 -2.40 -1.16
CA GLU A 55 -19.46 -2.65 -1.97
C GLU A 55 -19.67 -1.62 -3.10
N GLN A 56 -18.93 -0.51 -3.10
CA GLN A 56 -18.96 0.55 -4.13
C GLN A 56 -17.83 0.37 -5.18
N GLY A 57 -17.09 -0.73 -5.11
CA GLY A 57 -15.98 -1.03 -6.01
C GLY A 57 -14.66 -0.39 -5.57
N PHE A 58 -14.35 -0.48 -4.28
CA PHE A 58 -13.06 -0.09 -3.69
C PHE A 58 -12.39 -1.30 -3.05
N ASP A 59 -11.08 -1.44 -3.18
CA ASP A 59 -10.31 -2.46 -2.47
C ASP A 59 -9.05 -1.88 -1.86
N VAL A 60 -8.75 -2.28 -0.62
CA VAL A 60 -7.44 -2.07 -0.01
C VAL A 60 -6.62 -3.34 -0.25
N LEU A 61 -5.40 -3.20 -0.72
CA LEU A 61 -4.52 -4.34 -1.04
C LEU A 61 -3.24 -4.23 -0.20
N GLY A 62 -3.10 -5.12 0.78
CA GLY A 62 -1.97 -5.11 1.71
C GLY A 62 -0.80 -5.96 1.22
N PHE A 63 0.38 -5.35 1.11
CA PHE A 63 1.63 -5.98 0.67
C PHE A 63 2.67 -5.93 1.80
N PRO A 64 2.84 -7.02 2.58
CA PRO A 64 3.82 -7.06 3.65
C PRO A 64 5.24 -6.83 3.11
N SER A 65 6.07 -6.04 3.81
CA SER A 65 7.46 -5.84 3.41
C SER A 65 8.38 -5.73 4.62
N ASN A 66 9.50 -6.46 4.58
CA ASN A 66 10.46 -6.50 5.68
C ASN A 66 11.66 -5.55 5.50
N GLU A 67 11.66 -4.73 4.45
CA GLU A 67 12.82 -3.90 4.09
C GLU A 67 13.09 -2.74 5.05
N PHE A 68 12.10 -2.37 5.87
CA PHE A 68 12.16 -1.24 6.78
C PHE A 68 12.43 -1.71 8.20
N LEU A 69 13.71 -1.84 8.56
CA LEU A 69 14.22 -2.30 9.87
C LEU A 69 13.72 -3.67 10.32
N GLY A 70 13.40 -4.56 9.39
CA GLY A 70 12.97 -5.91 9.78
C GLY A 70 11.61 -5.94 10.49
N GLN A 71 10.74 -4.96 10.24
CA GLN A 71 9.45 -4.80 10.93
C GLN A 71 8.34 -5.75 10.45
N GLU A 72 8.67 -6.67 9.54
CA GLU A 72 7.79 -7.74 9.04
C GLU A 72 8.52 -9.10 8.98
N PRO A 73 9.02 -9.58 10.14
CA PRO A 73 9.90 -10.75 10.18
C PRO A 73 9.16 -12.05 9.89
N GLY A 74 7.86 -12.11 10.20
CA GLY A 74 7.02 -13.30 10.09
C GLY A 74 6.91 -13.88 8.67
N SER A 75 6.51 -15.14 8.64
CA SER A 75 6.00 -15.82 7.45
C SER A 75 4.64 -15.26 7.04
N ASN A 76 4.22 -15.53 5.80
CA ASN A 76 2.91 -15.08 5.32
C ASN A 76 1.75 -15.56 6.21
N GLU A 77 1.83 -16.77 6.76
CA GLU A 77 0.82 -17.33 7.67
C GLU A 77 0.76 -16.55 8.99
N GLU A 78 1.91 -16.28 9.61
CA GLU A 78 2.00 -15.51 10.86
C GLU A 78 1.50 -14.06 10.67
N ILE A 79 1.85 -13.45 9.53
CA ILE A 79 1.41 -12.10 9.17
C ILE A 79 -0.11 -12.07 9.00
N LEU A 80 -0.67 -13.06 8.28
CA LEU A 80 -2.12 -13.15 8.12
C LEU A 80 -2.81 -13.33 9.47
N ALA A 81 -2.33 -14.25 10.30
CA ALA A 81 -2.87 -14.49 11.64
C ALA A 81 -2.84 -13.22 12.50
N PHE A 82 -1.73 -12.46 12.46
CA PHE A 82 -1.60 -11.19 13.15
C PHE A 82 -2.63 -10.15 12.66
N CYS A 83 -2.73 -9.95 11.35
CA CYS A 83 -3.62 -8.94 10.77
C CYS A 83 -5.10 -9.25 11.05
N ARG A 84 -5.51 -10.52 10.91
CA ARG A 84 -6.89 -10.94 11.18
C ARG A 84 -7.20 -10.96 12.67
N GLY A 85 -6.29 -11.50 13.50
CA GLY A 85 -6.51 -11.66 14.93
C GLY A 85 -6.45 -10.35 15.73
N THR A 86 -5.59 -9.40 15.31
CA THR A 86 -5.35 -8.16 16.05
C THR A 86 -6.24 -7.02 15.57
N PHE A 87 -6.39 -6.89 14.25
CA PHE A 87 -7.07 -5.74 13.63
C PHE A 87 -8.37 -6.11 12.93
N GLY A 88 -8.72 -7.40 12.88
CA GLY A 88 -9.92 -7.85 12.19
C GLY A 88 -9.90 -7.56 10.68
N VAL A 89 -8.70 -7.40 10.09
CA VAL A 89 -8.54 -7.09 8.66
C VAL A 89 -9.42 -8.04 7.84
N LYS A 90 -10.15 -7.53 6.85
CA LYS A 90 -10.95 -8.27 5.85
C LYS A 90 -10.40 -8.05 4.46
N PHE A 91 -9.75 -6.91 4.21
CA PHE A 91 -9.19 -6.60 2.90
C PHE A 91 -8.14 -7.62 2.43
N PRO A 92 -7.96 -7.80 1.10
CA PRO A 92 -6.99 -8.75 0.54
C PRO A 92 -5.54 -8.49 0.97
N MET A 93 -4.84 -9.57 1.33
CA MET A 93 -3.43 -9.56 1.70
C MET A 93 -2.63 -10.39 0.69
N PHE A 94 -1.42 -9.94 0.39
CA PHE A 94 -0.51 -10.56 -0.56
C PHE A 94 0.72 -11.15 0.13
N ALA A 95 1.47 -11.97 -0.60
CA ALA A 95 2.75 -12.48 -0.13
C ALA A 95 3.73 -11.33 0.12
N LYS A 96 4.65 -11.55 1.06
CA LYS A 96 5.72 -10.60 1.37
C LYS A 96 6.52 -10.23 0.11
N ILE A 97 6.84 -8.95 -0.03
CA ILE A 97 7.38 -8.38 -1.27
C ILE A 97 8.52 -7.37 -1.01
N GLU A 98 9.47 -7.31 -1.94
CA GLU A 98 10.48 -6.25 -2.00
C GLU A 98 9.91 -5.04 -2.77
N VAL A 99 9.88 -3.89 -2.12
CA VAL A 99 9.37 -2.62 -2.64
C VAL A 99 10.49 -1.66 -3.04
N ASN A 100 11.73 -1.92 -2.62
CA ASN A 100 12.94 -1.17 -2.95
C ASN A 100 14.07 -2.08 -3.45
N GLY A 101 15.21 -1.46 -3.79
CA GLY A 101 16.43 -2.19 -4.17
C GLY A 101 16.38 -2.87 -5.54
N ALA A 102 17.37 -3.73 -5.79
CA ALA A 102 17.59 -4.37 -7.08
C ALA A 102 16.52 -5.42 -7.42
N ASN A 103 15.90 -6.05 -6.42
CA ASN A 103 14.79 -6.99 -6.64
C ASN A 103 13.41 -6.35 -6.35
N ARG A 104 13.32 -5.01 -6.38
CA ARG A 104 12.03 -4.31 -6.31
C ARG A 104 11.05 -4.97 -7.26
N HIS A 105 9.92 -5.39 -6.72
CA HIS A 105 8.90 -6.08 -7.49
C HIS A 105 8.35 -5.22 -8.63
N PRO A 106 8.05 -5.79 -9.82
CA PRO A 106 7.54 -5.04 -10.97
C PRO A 106 6.31 -4.17 -10.68
N LEU A 107 5.45 -4.59 -9.74
CA LEU A 107 4.32 -3.77 -9.28
C LEU A 107 4.81 -2.43 -8.71
N TYR A 108 5.74 -2.44 -7.75
CA TYR A 108 6.27 -1.21 -7.15
C TYR A 108 7.11 -0.40 -8.13
N GLN A 109 7.77 -1.04 -9.11
CA GLN A 109 8.41 -0.32 -10.21
C GLN A 109 7.39 0.51 -11.00
N ALA A 110 6.27 -0.11 -11.40
CA ALA A 110 5.20 0.56 -12.15
C ALA A 110 4.51 1.67 -11.32
N LEU A 111 4.22 1.41 -10.05
CA LEU A 111 3.59 2.38 -9.13
C LEU A 111 4.46 3.63 -8.95
N ILE A 112 5.76 3.44 -8.68
CA ILE A 112 6.72 4.53 -8.49
C ILE A 112 6.95 5.28 -9.81
N ALA A 113 7.05 4.58 -10.94
CA ALA A 113 7.24 5.22 -12.24
C ALA A 113 6.04 6.11 -12.63
N ALA A 114 4.82 5.68 -12.30
CA ALA A 114 3.61 6.45 -12.57
C ALA A 114 3.44 7.63 -11.60
N GLN A 115 3.76 7.45 -10.32
CA GLN A 115 3.67 8.47 -9.28
C GLN A 115 4.96 8.51 -8.44
N PRO A 116 6.01 9.23 -8.88
CA PRO A 116 7.32 9.21 -8.21
C PRO A 116 7.35 10.03 -6.92
N GLN A 117 6.41 10.95 -6.72
CA GLN A 117 6.34 11.84 -5.57
C GLN A 117 5.11 11.54 -4.73
N ALA A 118 5.32 11.32 -3.43
CA ALA A 118 4.25 11.16 -2.47
C ALA A 118 3.76 12.53 -1.99
N VAL A 119 2.44 12.72 -1.90
CA VAL A 119 1.86 13.80 -1.10
C VAL A 119 1.93 13.41 0.38
N ALA A 120 2.24 14.37 1.23
CA ALA A 120 2.32 14.20 2.68
C ALA A 120 1.27 15.08 3.37
N PRO A 121 0.89 14.77 4.62
CA PRO A 121 0.07 15.67 5.44
C PRO A 121 0.69 17.06 5.51
N GLU A 122 -0.16 18.07 5.70
CA GLU A 122 0.30 19.43 6.00
C GLU A 122 1.25 19.41 7.21
N ASP A 123 2.35 20.15 7.13
CA ASP A 123 3.41 20.18 8.14
C ASP A 123 4.04 18.81 8.48
N SER A 124 4.00 17.85 7.56
CA SER A 124 4.67 16.56 7.76
C SER A 124 6.17 16.73 8.00
N GLY A 125 6.59 16.49 9.24
CA GLY A 125 7.99 16.35 9.64
C GLY A 125 8.54 14.93 9.40
N PHE A 126 7.78 14.03 8.78
CA PHE A 126 8.13 12.61 8.74
C PHE A 126 9.41 12.36 7.94
N LEU A 127 9.50 12.88 6.72
CA LEU A 127 10.70 12.74 5.90
C LEU A 127 11.94 13.31 6.60
N ALA A 128 11.84 14.52 7.16
CA ALA A 128 12.93 15.15 7.90
C ALA A 128 13.39 14.29 9.09
N ARG A 129 12.44 13.70 9.84
CA ARG A 129 12.72 12.78 10.95
C ARG A 129 13.36 11.46 10.49
N MET A 130 13.01 10.97 9.31
CA MET A 130 13.63 9.77 8.74
C MET A 130 15.07 10.07 8.30
N ILE A 131 15.30 11.20 7.64
CA ILE A 131 16.63 11.69 7.27
C ILE A 131 17.50 11.87 8.53
N SER A 132 16.98 12.51 9.58
CA SER A 132 17.74 12.75 10.81
C SER A 132 18.14 11.46 11.53
N LYS A 133 17.47 10.35 11.25
CA LYS A 133 17.77 9.01 11.79
C LYS A 133 18.65 8.17 10.85
N GLY A 134 19.13 8.73 9.74
CA GLY A 134 19.91 8.01 8.73
C GLY A 134 19.08 7.01 7.92
N ARG A 135 17.77 7.24 7.80
CA ARG A 135 16.79 6.36 7.13
C ARG A 135 16.17 7.04 5.91
N ALA A 136 16.92 7.90 5.26
CA ALA A 136 16.50 8.49 4.00
C ALA A 136 16.34 7.40 2.92
N PRO A 137 15.42 7.58 1.95
CA PRO A 137 15.37 6.70 0.78
C PRO A 137 16.74 6.72 0.07
N LYS A 138 17.17 5.56 -0.46
CA LYS A 138 18.51 5.44 -1.08
C LYS A 138 18.53 6.08 -2.47
N HIS A 139 17.43 5.99 -3.20
CA HIS A 139 17.25 6.60 -4.50
C HIS A 139 15.98 7.44 -4.56
N THR A 140 15.94 8.42 -5.46
CA THR A 140 14.75 9.21 -5.73
C THR A 140 13.60 8.30 -6.15
N GLY A 141 12.44 8.46 -5.52
CA GLY A 141 11.25 7.68 -5.79
C GLY A 141 11.15 6.37 -5.02
N ASP A 142 12.20 5.93 -4.31
CA ASP A 142 12.11 4.79 -3.39
C ASP A 142 10.98 4.97 -2.38
N ILE A 143 10.39 3.85 -1.95
CA ILE A 143 9.44 3.85 -0.83
C ILE A 143 10.18 4.31 0.42
N LEU A 144 9.62 5.29 1.11
CA LEU A 144 10.22 5.95 2.26
C LEU A 144 10.14 5.06 3.51
N TRP A 145 9.00 4.44 3.75
CA TRP A 145 8.77 3.61 4.93
C TRP A 145 7.57 2.65 4.75
N ASN A 146 7.32 1.84 5.77
CA ASN A 146 6.07 1.10 5.92
C ASN A 146 4.86 2.05 5.88
N PHE A 147 3.74 1.57 5.34
CA PHE A 147 2.47 2.25 5.17
C PHE A 147 2.46 3.35 4.11
N GLU A 148 3.33 3.30 3.10
CA GLU A 148 3.16 4.13 1.91
C GLU A 148 2.04 3.59 1.03
N LYS A 149 1.29 4.48 0.37
CA LYS A 149 0.02 4.12 -0.27
C LYS A 149 -0.03 4.63 -1.71
N PHE A 150 -0.61 3.84 -2.59
CA PHE A 150 -0.90 4.22 -3.98
C PHE A 150 -2.37 4.02 -4.29
N LEU A 151 -3.02 5.06 -4.78
CA LEU A 151 -4.39 5.00 -5.28
C LEU A 151 -4.38 4.73 -6.78
N ILE A 152 -5.11 3.71 -7.21
CA ILE A 152 -5.27 3.30 -8.59
C ILE A 152 -6.74 3.44 -8.97
N GLY A 153 -7.02 4.03 -10.12
CA GLY A 153 -8.37 4.17 -10.66
C GLY A 153 -8.93 2.86 -11.24
N ARG A 154 -10.22 2.89 -11.59
CA ARG A 154 -10.95 1.75 -12.20
C ARG A 154 -10.33 1.25 -13.52
N ASP A 155 -9.57 2.11 -14.20
CA ASP A 155 -8.88 1.84 -15.46
C ASP A 155 -7.45 1.32 -15.29
N GLY A 156 -6.98 1.19 -14.04
CA GLY A 156 -5.62 0.78 -13.69
C GLY A 156 -4.60 1.93 -13.69
N GLY A 157 -5.01 3.16 -13.95
CA GLY A 157 -4.14 4.34 -13.87
C GLY A 157 -3.80 4.68 -12.42
N VAL A 158 -2.53 4.92 -12.11
CA VAL A 158 -2.10 5.33 -10.76
C VAL A 158 -2.40 6.83 -10.57
N ILE A 159 -3.35 7.13 -9.69
CA ILE A 159 -3.90 8.47 -9.47
C ILE A 159 -3.00 9.28 -8.53
N GLN A 160 -2.59 8.69 -7.40
CA GLN A 160 -1.90 9.42 -6.34
C GLN A 160 -1.04 8.48 -5.50
N ARG A 161 0.09 8.99 -5.02
CA ARG A 161 0.95 8.35 -4.02
C ARG A 161 0.88 9.17 -2.72
N PHE A 162 0.76 8.51 -1.57
CA PHE A 162 0.66 9.15 -0.25
C PHE A 162 1.78 8.67 0.66
N SER A 163 2.33 9.58 1.46
CA SER A 163 3.44 9.29 2.38
C SER A 163 3.02 8.31 3.49
N PRO A 164 4.00 7.63 4.12
CA PRO A 164 3.76 6.72 5.24
C PRO A 164 2.86 7.26 6.36
N ASP A 165 3.05 8.54 6.71
CA ASP A 165 2.38 9.22 7.81
C ASP A 165 1.02 9.82 7.45
N MET A 166 0.62 9.78 6.18
CA MET A 166 -0.76 10.04 5.78
C MET A 166 -1.66 8.94 6.33
N THR A 167 -2.53 9.27 7.29
CA THR A 167 -3.43 8.27 7.88
C THR A 167 -4.56 7.92 6.91
N PRO A 168 -5.17 6.73 7.03
CA PRO A 168 -6.32 6.35 6.20
C PRO A 168 -7.51 7.33 6.32
N GLU A 169 -7.67 7.98 7.47
CA GLU A 169 -8.73 8.96 7.72
C GLU A 169 -8.37 10.37 7.26
N ASP A 170 -7.15 10.60 6.77
CA ASP A 170 -6.73 11.93 6.36
C ASP A 170 -7.67 12.46 5.25
N PRO A 171 -8.20 13.69 5.38
CA PRO A 171 -9.11 14.27 4.39
C PRO A 171 -8.58 14.24 2.97
N VAL A 172 -7.26 14.41 2.76
CA VAL A 172 -6.64 14.39 1.43
C VAL A 172 -6.77 13.01 0.80
N LEU A 173 -6.52 11.94 1.58
CA LEU A 173 -6.65 10.57 1.10
C LEU A 173 -8.12 10.21 0.87
N VAL A 174 -8.98 10.47 1.85
CA VAL A 174 -10.42 10.18 1.80
C VAL A 174 -11.07 10.85 0.58
N GLU A 175 -10.74 12.11 0.32
CA GLU A 175 -11.27 12.85 -0.82
C GLU A 175 -10.76 12.28 -2.15
N ALA A 176 -9.49 11.91 -2.25
CA ALA A 176 -8.94 11.28 -3.44
C ALA A 176 -9.66 9.95 -3.77
N VAL A 177 -9.97 9.14 -2.75
CA VAL A 177 -10.73 7.89 -2.95
C VAL A 177 -12.16 8.18 -3.43
N LYS A 178 -12.86 9.13 -2.81
CA LYS A 178 -14.22 9.53 -3.26
C LYS A 178 -14.23 10.00 -4.72
N GLN A 179 -13.26 10.81 -5.11
CA GLN A 179 -13.12 11.29 -6.49
C GLN A 179 -12.80 10.16 -7.47
N ALA A 180 -12.00 9.18 -7.06
CA ALA A 180 -11.73 8.00 -7.88
C ALA A 180 -12.97 7.11 -8.04
N LEU A 181 -13.79 6.98 -7.00
CA LEU A 181 -15.02 6.17 -7.02
C LEU A 181 -16.14 6.78 -7.86
N ALA A 182 -16.18 8.11 -7.98
CA ALA A 182 -17.19 8.85 -8.72
C ALA A 182 -16.99 8.88 -10.25
N LYS A 183 -15.86 8.33 -10.74
CA LYS A 183 -15.56 8.18 -12.17
C LYS A 183 -16.04 6.83 -12.70
#